data_AF-A0A1Z9D6J5-F1
#
_entry.id   AF-A0A1Z9D6J5-F1
#
_cell.length_a   1.000
_cell.length_b   1.000
_cell.length_c   1.000
_cell.angle_alpha   90.00
_cell.angle_beta   90.00
_cell.angle_gamma   90.00
#
_symmetry.space_group_name_H-M   'P 1'
#
loop_
_entity.id
_entity.type
_entity.pdbx_description
1 polymer ?
#
loop_
_entity_poly.entity_id
_entity_poly.type
_entity_poly.pdbx_seq_one_letter_code
_entity_poly.pdbx_strand_id
1 'polypeptide(L)' 'MCNRQYHTVKQIGVGDNVTYKKSLWQVLINYISGETDKTGYTPLFNRTILIDETGQRVTVHNYKQLRRVD' A
#
# COMPACT_ATOMS: atom_id res chain seq x y z
N MET A 1 -4.80 -16.68 10.12
CA MET A 1 -4.30 -15.40 9.58
C MET A 1 -4.95 -14.28 10.37
N CYS A 2 -4.17 -13.45 11.07
CA CYS A 2 -4.71 -12.27 11.73
C CYS A 2 -4.68 -11.10 10.74
N ASN A 3 -5.83 -10.45 10.56
CA ASN A 3 -5.94 -9.29 9.67
C ASN A 3 -5.87 -8.00 10.49
N ARG A 4 -4.88 -7.15 10.24
CA ARG A 4 -4.70 -5.88 10.96
C ARG A 4 -5.07 -4.68 10.08
N GLN A 5 -5.87 -3.78 10.64
CA GLN A 5 -6.24 -2.51 10.01
C GLN A 5 -5.10 -1.50 10.17
N TYR A 6 -4.69 -0.85 9.08
CA TYR A 6 -3.86 0.36 9.17
C TYR A 6 -4.71 1.54 9.64
N HIS A 7 -4.17 2.32 10.58
CA HIS A 7 -4.78 3.53 11.12
C HIS A 7 -4.23 4.79 10.45
N THR A 8 -3.04 4.71 9.85
CA THR A 8 -2.42 5.80 9.09
C THR A 8 -1.66 5.23 7.90
N VAL A 9 -1.46 6.05 6.86
CA VAL A 9 -0.65 5.68 5.69
C VAL A 9 0.82 5.40 6.03
N LYS A 10 1.31 5.95 7.15
CA LYS A 10 2.69 5.78 7.63
C LYS A 10 2.98 4.39 8.18
N GLN A 11 1.94 3.62 8.52
CA GLN A 11 2.07 2.25 9.01
C GLN A 11 2.26 1.23 7.89
N ILE A 12 2.02 1.61 6.64
CA ILE A 12 2.09 0.71 5.49
C ILE A 12 3.56 0.54 5.11
N GLY A 13 4.08 -0.67 5.27
CA GLY A 13 5.42 -1.05 4.84
C GLY A 13 5.43 -1.53 3.39
N VAL A 14 6.49 -1.20 2.65
CA VAL A 14 6.80 -1.91 1.39
C VAL A 14 7.10 -3.37 1.73
N GLY A 15 6.50 -4.29 0.99
CA GLY A 15 6.58 -5.73 1.24
C GLY A 15 5.48 -6.29 2.15
N ASP A 16 4.66 -5.45 2.77
CA ASP A 16 3.51 -5.92 3.55
C ASP A 16 2.56 -6.72 2.65
N ASN A 17 2.16 -7.91 3.11
CA ASN A 17 1.07 -8.67 2.49
C ASN A 17 -0.26 -8.09 2.95
N VAL A 18 -1.16 -7.81 2.01
CA VAL A 18 -2.45 -7.18 2.30
C VAL A 18 -3.58 -7.85 1.53
N THR A 19 -4.76 -7.90 2.13
CA THR A 19 -5.98 -8.18 1.36
C THR A 19 -6.57 -6.88 0.85
N TYR A 20 -6.92 -6.84 -0.43
CA TYR A 20 -7.64 -5.75 -1.09
C TYR A 20 -8.67 -6.35 -2.05
N LYS A 21 -9.93 -5.90 -1.93
CA LYS A 21 -11.07 -6.43 -2.71
C LYS A 21 -11.17 -7.98 -2.71
N LYS A 22 -10.90 -8.60 -1.57
CA LYS A 22 -10.91 -10.07 -1.34
C LYS A 22 -9.78 -10.85 -2.04
N SER A 23 -8.80 -10.18 -2.63
CA SER A 23 -7.59 -10.80 -3.18
C SER A 23 -6.38 -10.46 -2.31
N LEU A 24 -5.37 -11.34 -2.32
CA LEU A 24 -4.08 -11.13 -1.67
C LEU A 24 -3.15 -10.35 -2.61
N TRP A 25 -2.44 -9.37 -2.05
CA TRP A 25 -1.48 -8.56 -2.77
C TRP A 25 -0.28 -8.26 -1.87
N GLN A 26 0.82 -7.85 -2.48
CA GLN A 26 1.95 -7.28 -1.77
C GLN A 26 2.04 -5.78 -2.02
N VAL A 27 2.41 -5.00 -1.00
CA VAL A 27 2.69 -3.56 -1.16
C VAL A 27 4.00 -3.38 -1.91
N LEU A 28 3.93 -2.80 -3.11
CA LEU A 28 5.10 -2.48 -3.91
C LEU A 28 5.67 -1.11 -3.57
N ILE A 29 4.80 -0.09 -3.51
CA ILE A 29 5.18 1.30 -3.19
C ILE A 29 4.09 1.94 -2.33
N ASN A 30 4.49 2.72 -1.34
CA ASN A 30 3.59 3.56 -0.57
C ASN A 30 4.01 5.02 -0.70
N TYR A 31 3.20 5.83 -1.38
CA TYR A 31 3.40 7.27 -1.51
C TYR A 31 2.62 8.00 -0.43
N ILE A 32 3.32 8.81 0.37
CA ILE A 32 2.75 9.65 1.42
C ILE A 32 2.82 11.10 0.97
N SER A 33 1.68 11.77 0.91
CA SER A 33 1.56 13.17 0.48
C SER A 33 2.50 14.06 1.28
N GLY A 34 3.28 14.88 0.56
CA GLY A 34 4.26 15.79 1.17
C GLY A 34 5.59 15.15 1.56
N GLU A 35 5.77 13.83 1.43
CA GLU A 35 7.06 13.17 1.65
C GLU A 35 7.81 13.00 0.33
N THR A 36 8.97 13.64 0.19
CA THR A 36 9.83 13.52 -0.98
C THR A 36 10.57 12.19 -0.96
N ASP A 37 10.43 11.41 -2.03
CA ASP A 37 11.17 10.15 -2.16
C ASP A 37 12.63 10.38 -2.60
N LYS A 38 13.41 9.29 -2.64
CA LYS A 38 14.84 9.33 -3.01
C LYS A 38 15.09 9.80 -4.46
N THR A 39 14.06 9.84 -5.29
CA THR A 39 14.12 10.30 -6.69
C THR A 39 13.79 11.79 -6.81
N GLY A 40 13.44 12.46 -5.70
CA GLY A 40 13.01 13.85 -5.69
C GLY A 40 11.53 14.03 -5.99
N TYR A 41 10.76 12.95 -6.11
CA TYR A 41 9.32 13.02 -6.35
C TYR A 41 8.57 13.24 -5.04
N THR A 42 7.73 14.27 -4.99
CA THR A 42 6.83 14.55 -3.88
C THR A 42 5.38 14.34 -4.33
N PRO A 43 4.68 13.31 -3.85
CA PRO A 43 3.30 13.06 -4.24
C PRO A 43 2.37 14.10 -3.63
N LEU A 44 1.37 14.53 -4.40
CA LEU A 44 0.31 15.44 -3.90
C LEU A 44 -0.73 14.71 -3.05
N PHE A 45 -0.92 13.40 -3.28
CA PHE A 45 -1.92 12.59 -2.59
C PHE A 45 -1.34 11.26 -2.15
N ASN A 46 -1.88 10.73 -1.05
CA ASN A 46 -1.55 9.39 -0.59
C ASN A 46 -2.03 8.36 -1.62
N ARG A 47 -1.18 7.39 -1.94
CA ARG A 47 -1.58 6.23 -2.74
C ARG A 47 -0.61 5.08 -2.50
N THR A 48 -1.13 3.87 -2.53
CA THR A 48 -0.36 2.65 -2.39
C THR A 48 -0.46 1.86 -3.67
N ILE A 49 0.67 1.44 -4.24
CA ILE A 49 0.71 0.54 -5.39
C ILE A 49 0.89 -0.87 -4.83
N LEU A 50 -0.04 -1.74 -5.19
CA LEU A 50 0.02 -3.15 -4.89
C LEU A 50 0.48 -3.93 -6.12
N ILE A 51 1.07 -5.10 -5.90
CA ILE A 51 1.47 -6.05 -6.92
C ILE A 51 1.03 -7.47 -6.52
N ASP A 52 0.63 -8.27 -7.51
CA ASP A 52 0.39 -9.70 -7.31
C ASP A 52 1.53 -10.56 -7.89
N GLU A 53 1.44 -11.87 -7.74
CA GLU A 53 2.43 -12.83 -8.24
C GLU A 53 2.55 -12.86 -9.76
N THR A 54 1.52 -12.41 -10.49
CA THR A 54 1.52 -12.33 -11.96
C THR A 54 2.18 -11.04 -12.46
N GLY A 55 2.52 -10.12 -11.56
CA GLY A 55 3.06 -8.81 -11.86
C GLY A 55 1.98 -7.76 -12.17
N GLN A 56 0.70 -8.09 -12.01
CA GLN A 56 -0.39 -7.11 -12.13
C GLN A 56 -0.27 -6.09 -10.99
N ARG A 57 -0.50 -4.81 -11.33
CA ARG A 57 -0.41 -3.71 -10.37
C ARG A 57 -1.75 -3.01 -10.23
N VAL A 58 -2.07 -2.58 -9.01
CA VAL A 58 -3.24 -1.75 -8.75
C VAL A 58 -2.88 -0.58 -7.83
N THR A 59 -3.43 0.59 -8.14
CA THR A 59 -3.27 1.79 -7.31
C THR A 59 -4.46 1.91 -6.36
N VAL A 60 -4.16 2.06 -5.07
CA VAL A 60 -5.14 2.22 -4.00
C VAL A 60 -4.99 3.61 -3.39
N HIS A 61 -6.01 4.44 -3.54
CA HIS A 61 -6.02 5.81 -3.00
C HIS A 61 -6.52 5.91 -1.55
N ASN A 62 -7.14 4.85 -1.03
CA ASN A 62 -7.68 4.82 0.32
C ASN A 62 -7.15 3.60 1.08
N TYR A 63 -6.18 3.84 1.97
CA TYR A 63 -5.55 2.80 2.78
C TYR A 63 -6.52 2.05 3.69
N LYS A 64 -7.71 2.61 3.99
CA LYS A 64 -8.72 1.93 4.80
C LYS A 64 -9.30 0.70 4.10
N GLN A 65 -9.08 0.56 2.79
CA GLN A 65 -9.46 -0.63 2.02
C GLN A 65 -8.44 -1.79 2.15
N LEU A 66 -7.29 -1.55 2.78
CA LEU A 66 -6.25 -2.55 3.00
C LEU A 66 -6.41 -3.20 4.37
N ARG A 67 -6.14 -4.50 4.44
CA ARG A 67 -5.91 -5.22 5.71
C ARG A 67 -4.58 -5.94 5.59
N ARG A 68 -3.66 -5.69 6.51
CA ARG A 68 -2.40 -6.42 6.58
C ARG A 68 -2.66 -7.86 7.00
N VAL A 69 -1.98 -8.78 6.33
CA VAL A 69 -1.95 -10.20 6.65
C VAL A 69 -0.62 -10.48 7.32
N ASP A 70 -0.68 -10.96 8.57
CA ASP A 70 0.48 -11.47 9.31
C ASP A 70 0.67 -12.98 9.09
#